data_AF-A0A2S9XH14-F1
#
_entry.id   AF-A0A2S9XH14-F1
#
_cell.length_a   1.000
_cell.length_b   1.000
_cell.length_c   1.000
_cell.angle_alpha   90.00
_cell.angle_beta   90.00
_cell.angle_gamma   90.00
#
_symmetry.space_group_name_H-M   'P 1'
#
loop_
_entity.id
_entity.type
_entity.pdbx_description
1 polymer ?
#
loop_
_entity_poly.entity_id
_entity_poly.type
_entity_poly.pdbx_seq_one_letter_code
_entity_poly.pdbx_strand_id
1 'polypeptide(L)'
;MWRRRLAARNLPVPAALCRALLDDTGVAILPGAEFGRPRDELTARLAYVNFDGQRCLDALADNDDEVDDTFLTTHCAETVEAIERLCKWLCP
;
A
#
# COMPACT_ATOMS: atom_id res chain seq x y z
N MET A 1 10.63 14.47 6.21
CA MET A 1 10.68 14.97 4.82
C MET A 1 9.33 14.83 4.10
N TRP A 2 8.64 13.68 4.19
CA TRP A 2 7.31 13.45 3.58
C TRP A 2 6.19 14.40 4.06
N ARG A 3 6.11 14.72 5.35
CA ARG A 3 5.08 15.64 5.91
C ARG A 3 5.05 17.01 5.22
N ARG A 4 6.21 17.60 4.92
CA ARG A 4 6.31 18.87 4.19
C ARG A 4 5.83 18.75 2.74
N ARG A 5 6.11 17.62 2.08
CA ARG A 5 5.65 17.36 0.70
C ARG A 5 4.13 17.19 0.64
N LEU A 6 3.55 16.43 1.58
CA LEU A 6 2.09 16.32 1.68
C LEU A 6 1.42 17.65 2.03
N ALA A 7 2.04 18.46 2.89
CA ALA A 7 1.57 19.82 3.16
C ALA A 7 1.59 20.71 1.90
N ALA A 8 2.63 20.61 1.07
CA ALA A 8 2.72 21.34 -0.20
C ALA A 8 1.65 20.90 -1.23
N ARG A 9 1.16 19.66 -1.14
CA ARG A 9 0.05 19.15 -1.97
C ARG A 9 -1.34 19.60 -1.46
N ASN A 10 -1.41 20.34 -0.35
CA ASN A 10 -2.64 20.83 0.27
C ASN A 10 -3.69 19.71 0.48
N LEU A 11 -3.26 18.60 1.11
CA LEU A 11 -4.10 17.45 1.43
C LEU A 11 -4.43 17.45 2.94
N PRO A 12 -5.44 18.20 3.40
CA PRO A 12 -5.66 18.45 4.82
C PRO A 12 -6.34 17.29 5.56
N VAL A 13 -6.93 16.33 4.82
CA VAL A 13 -7.71 15.23 5.39
C VAL A 13 -7.31 13.88 4.78
N PRO A 14 -7.42 12.77 5.53
CA PRO A 14 -7.09 11.43 5.07
C PRO A 14 -7.77 11.00 3.77
N ALA A 15 -9.02 11.42 3.54
CA ALA A 15 -9.75 11.10 2.32
C ALA A 15 -9.11 11.74 1.08
N ALA A 16 -8.69 13.01 1.18
CA ALA A 16 -7.99 13.70 0.10
C ALA A 16 -6.63 13.05 -0.19
N LEU A 17 -5.91 12.64 0.87
CA LEU A 17 -4.66 11.90 0.73
C LEU A 17 -4.84 10.60 -0.06
N CYS A 18 -5.79 9.76 0.33
CA CYS A 18 -6.03 8.47 -0.33
C CYS A 18 -6.51 8.65 -1.77
N ARG A 19 -7.33 9.69 -2.04
CA ARG A 19 -7.80 9.99 -3.40
C ARG A 19 -6.67 10.45 -4.31
N ALA A 20 -5.86 11.41 -3.87
CA ALA A 20 -4.71 11.89 -4.66
C ALA A 20 -3.72 10.76 -4.95
N LEU A 21 -3.48 9.90 -3.95
CA LEU A 21 -2.61 8.74 -4.13
C LEU A 21 -3.16 7.76 -5.18
N LEU A 22 -4.47 7.46 -5.11
CA LEU A 22 -5.13 6.59 -6.08
C LEU A 22 -5.06 7.19 -7.50
N ASP A 23 -5.37 8.48 -7.64
CA ASP A 23 -5.39 9.15 -8.95
C ASP A 23 -3.96 9.21 -9.56
N ASP A 24 -2.92 9.41 -8.75
CA ASP A 24 -1.53 9.52 -9.22
C ASP A 24 -0.85 8.17 -9.48
N THR A 25 -1.23 7.11 -8.76
CA THR A 25 -0.48 5.83 -8.75
C THR A 25 -1.29 4.60 -9.17
N GLY A 26 -2.62 4.72 -9.19
CA GLY A 26 -3.54 3.61 -9.34
C GLY A 26 -3.69 2.73 -8.09
N VAL A 27 -3.01 3.04 -6.98
CA VAL A 27 -3.04 2.23 -5.76
C VAL A 27 -4.16 2.69 -4.83
N ALA A 28 -5.09 1.79 -4.51
CA ALA A 28 -6.17 2.07 -3.57
C ALA A 28 -5.77 1.74 -2.13
N ILE A 29 -5.92 2.71 -1.22
CA ILE A 29 -5.75 2.55 0.23
C ILE A 29 -6.91 3.21 0.96
N LEU A 30 -7.14 2.82 2.22
CA LEU A 30 -8.32 3.28 2.97
C LEU A 30 -7.95 4.39 3.95
N PRO A 31 -8.74 5.49 4.04
CA PRO A 31 -8.49 6.56 5.00
C PRO A 31 -8.60 6.06 6.45
N GLY A 32 -7.68 6.48 7.31
CA GLY A 32 -7.69 6.11 8.73
C GLY A 32 -8.94 6.56 9.49
N ALA A 33 -9.60 7.62 9.01
CA ALA A 33 -10.86 8.12 9.58
C ALA A 33 -12.00 7.08 9.56
N GLU A 34 -12.01 6.19 8.57
CA GLU A 34 -12.98 5.08 8.49
C GLU A 34 -12.72 3.99 9.55
N PHE A 35 -11.59 4.07 10.25
CA PHE A 35 -11.18 3.16 11.33
C PHE A 35 -11.09 3.88 12.69
N GLY A 36 -11.80 5.00 12.84
CA GLY A 36 -11.89 5.74 14.11
C GLY A 36 -10.67 6.60 14.45
N ARG A 37 -9.75 6.85 13.50
CA ARG A 37 -8.69 7.85 13.68
C ARG A 37 -9.26 9.28 13.57
N PRO A 38 -8.68 10.27 14.26
CA PRO A 38 -9.01 11.68 14.08
C PRO A 38 -8.97 12.11 12.59
N ARG A 39 -9.91 12.96 12.17
CA ARG A 39 -10.06 13.39 10.76
C ARG A 39 -8.96 14.34 10.28
N ASP A 40 -8.21 14.92 11.20
CA ASP A 40 -7.03 15.76 10.97
C ASP A 40 -5.72 14.96 10.98
N GLU A 41 -5.76 13.68 11.34
CA GLU A 41 -4.58 12.81 11.37
C GLU A 41 -4.41 12.06 10.03
N LEU A 42 -3.40 12.45 9.25
CA LEU A 42 -3.04 11.80 7.99
C LEU A 42 -2.55 10.36 8.19
N THR A 43 -3.51 9.44 8.27
CA THR A 43 -3.31 8.00 8.39
C THR A 43 -4.12 7.27 7.33
N ALA A 44 -3.64 6.09 6.95
CA ALA A 44 -4.33 5.20 6.04
C ALA A 44 -4.08 3.73 6.45
N ARG A 45 -5.02 2.85 6.09
CA ARG A 45 -4.91 1.41 6.26
C ARG A 45 -4.56 0.77 4.92
N LEU A 46 -3.52 -0.05 4.93
CA LEU A 46 -3.11 -0.89 3.81
C LEU A 46 -3.82 -2.25 3.91
N ALA A 47 -4.25 -2.79 2.78
CA ALA A 47 -4.83 -4.12 2.68
C ALA A 47 -4.09 -4.88 1.58
N TYR A 48 -3.37 -5.93 1.96
CA TYR A 48 -2.62 -6.78 1.05
C TYR A 48 -3.53 -7.93 0.58
N VAL A 49 -4.44 -7.62 -0.33
CA VAL A 49 -5.52 -8.55 -0.75
C VAL A 49 -5.54 -8.82 -2.25
N ASN A 50 -4.62 -8.23 -3.00
CA ASN A 50 -4.53 -8.34 -4.46
C ASN A 50 -3.55 -9.44 -4.90
N PHE A 51 -3.63 -10.61 -4.26
CA PHE A 51 -2.90 -11.81 -4.66
C PHE A 51 -3.70 -13.06 -4.25
N ASP A 52 -3.40 -14.20 -4.87
CA ASP A 52 -4.05 -15.48 -4.56
C ASP A 52 -3.38 -16.16 -3.37
N GLY A 53 -3.98 -16.00 -2.19
CA GLY A 53 -3.46 -16.59 -0.96
C GLY A 53 -3.46 -18.11 -0.95
N GLN A 54 -4.40 -18.78 -1.63
CA GLN A 54 -4.41 -20.24 -1.69
C GLN A 54 -3.22 -20.73 -2.50
N ARG A 55 -2.98 -20.11 -3.67
CA ARG A 55 -1.83 -20.43 -4.50
C ARG A 55 -0.50 -20.20 -3.77
N CYS A 56 -0.39 -19.17 -2.94
CA CYS A 56 0.80 -18.96 -2.11
C CYS A 56 0.99 -20.07 -1.07
N LEU A 57 -0.09 -20.47 -0.38
CA LEU A 57 -0.03 -21.53 0.62
C LEU A 57 0.35 -22.88 0.00
N ASP A 58 -0.20 -23.20 -1.17
CA ASP A 58 0.12 -24.43 -1.89
C ASP A 58 1.61 -24.45 -2.31
N ALA A 59 2.13 -23.33 -2.82
CA ALA A 59 3.54 -23.21 -3.21
C ALA A 59 4.52 -23.42 -2.03
N LEU A 60 4.15 -22.94 -0.83
CA LEU A 60 4.92 -23.11 0.41
C LEU A 60 4.77 -24.51 1.02
N ALA A 61 3.72 -25.25 0.67
CA ALA A 61 3.54 -26.61 1.14
C ALA A 61 4.39 -27.61 0.32
N ASP A 62 4.55 -27.33 -0.97
CA ASP A 62 5.27 -28.21 -1.91
C ASP A 62 6.79 -28.02 -1.87
N ASN A 63 7.26 -26.84 -1.48
CA ASN A 63 8.67 -26.54 -1.28
C ASN A 63 8.81 -25.87 0.08
N ASP A 64 9.76 -26.32 0.91
CA ASP A 64 10.14 -25.69 2.18
C ASP A 64 10.90 -24.37 1.93
N ASP A 65 10.42 -23.61 0.94
CA ASP A 65 11.00 -22.38 0.45
C ASP A 65 10.78 -21.28 1.49
N GLU A 66 11.84 -20.51 1.73
CA GLU A 66 11.71 -19.29 2.52
C GLU A 66 10.88 -18.26 1.73
N VAL A 67 10.05 -17.50 2.45
CA VAL A 67 9.34 -16.36 1.88
C VAL A 67 10.34 -15.22 1.65
N ASP A 68 11.01 -15.25 0.51
CA ASP A 68 12.01 -14.29 0.08
C ASP A 68 11.48 -13.32 -1.01
N ASP A 69 12.35 -12.43 -1.51
CA ASP A 69 12.00 -11.48 -2.56
C ASP A 69 11.59 -12.18 -3.87
N THR A 70 12.16 -13.34 -4.16
CA THR A 70 11.82 -14.15 -5.35
C THR A 70 10.40 -14.68 -5.24
N PHE A 71 10.02 -15.20 -4.07
CA PHE A 71 8.66 -15.66 -3.78
C PHE A 71 7.67 -14.51 -3.90
N LEU A 72 7.94 -13.36 -3.28
CA LEU A 72 7.06 -12.20 -3.31
C LEU A 72 6.86 -11.64 -4.71
N THR A 73 7.92 -11.53 -5.50
CA THR A 73 7.84 -11.05 -6.89
C THR A 73 7.16 -12.06 -7.81
N THR A 74 7.19 -13.36 -7.48
CA THR A 74 6.52 -14.41 -8.27
C THR A 74 5.03 -14.50 -7.95
N HIS A 75 4.67 -14.48 -6.68
CA HIS A 75 3.31 -14.78 -6.22
C HIS A 75 2.48 -13.54 -5.86
N CYS A 76 3.14 -12.44 -5.52
CA CYS A 76 2.52 -11.20 -5.02
C CYS A 76 2.97 -9.96 -5.82
N ALA A 77 3.32 -10.13 -7.10
CA ALA A 77 3.93 -9.10 -7.95
C ALA A 77 3.18 -7.75 -7.90
N GLU A 78 1.85 -7.78 -8.05
CA GLU A 78 1.03 -6.57 -8.03
C GLU A 78 1.05 -5.86 -6.66
N THR A 79 1.10 -6.63 -5.57
CA THR A 79 1.22 -6.08 -4.21
C THR A 79 2.58 -5.40 -4.02
N VAL A 80 3.66 -6.05 -4.47
CA VAL A 80 5.02 -5.48 -4.41
C VAL A 80 5.08 -4.18 -5.23
N GLU A 81 4.60 -4.21 -6.46
CA GLU A 81 4.57 -3.03 -7.33
C GLU A 81 3.76 -1.88 -6.70
N ALA A 82 2.61 -2.17 -6.11
CA ALA A 82 1.80 -1.16 -5.43
C ALA A 82 2.58 -0.49 -4.28
N ILE A 83 3.33 -1.26 -3.50
CA ILE A 83 4.16 -0.74 -2.39
C ILE A 83 5.33 0.10 -2.91
N GLU A 84 5.97 -0.31 -4.00
CA GLU A 84 7.03 0.49 -4.63
C GLU A 84 6.48 1.83 -5.15
N ARG A 85 5.32 1.82 -5.82
CA ARG A 85 4.64 3.04 -6.27
C ARG A 85 4.29 3.96 -5.10
N LEU A 86 3.81 3.41 -3.98
CA LEU A 86 3.54 4.15 -2.75
C LEU A 86 4.81 4.81 -2.19
N CYS A 87 5.90 4.05 -2.05
CA CYS A 87 7.19 4.55 -1.57
C CYS A 87 7.71 5.68 -2.46
N LYS A 88 7.70 5.47 -3.78
CA LYS A 88 8.10 6.48 -4.77
C LYS A 88 7.19 7.71 -4.78
N TRP A 89 5.89 7.57 -4.50
CA TRP A 89 4.98 8.71 -4.45
C TRP A 89 5.18 9.58 -3.20
N LEU A 90 5.52 8.96 -2.06
CA LEU A 90 5.80 9.62 -0.79
C LEU A 90 7.21 10.23 -0.72
N CYS A 91 8.19 9.53 -1.29
CA CYS A 91 9.59 9.91 -1.28
C CYS A 91 10.25 9.63 -2.65
N PRO A 92 9.90 10.39 -3.70
CA PRO A 92 10.62 10.36 -4.97
C PRO A 92 12.00 11.00 -4.84
#